data_AF-A0A1G7HRS0-F1
#
_entry.id   AF-A0A1G7HRS0-F1
#
_cell.length_a   1.000
_cell.length_b   1.000
_cell.length_c   1.000
_cell.angle_alpha   90.00
_cell.angle_beta   90.00
_cell.angle_gamma   90.00
#
_symmetry.space_group_name_H-M   'P 1'
#
loop_
_entity.id
_entity.type
_entity.pdbx_description
1 polymer ?
#
loop_
_entity_poly.entity_id
_entity_poly.type
_entity_poly.pdbx_seq_one_letter_code
_entity_poly.pdbx_strand_id
1 'polypeptide(L)'
;MDIKIYNEYLVLYQLLTNSFVEIPSHYKDGFYKCYQKDYTIVKGENLKILEKFEKISLTDIYNTGKDTSNLPFSVEPFSSMKLCLSQEGSYCVYVELGLLIFYYLVNFYKKAIEEFLDVLEEMNKDKFVPVKLTEQNIYEIDFYYLKSKEGIFFGIENFNRVFALFGQSNNGIFYVNNKLEFIVDKGRIDNILNYIEKINFTVFED
;
A
#
# COMPACT_ATOMS: atom_id res chain seq x y z
N MET A 1 -7.25 10.75 -8.36
CA MET A 1 -6.40 9.83 -9.15
C MET A 1 -7.31 9.13 -10.13
N ASP A 2 -7.01 9.22 -11.43
CA ASP A 2 -7.78 8.47 -12.42
C ASP A 2 -7.51 6.96 -12.32
N ILE A 3 -8.39 6.17 -12.95
CA ILE A 3 -8.33 4.71 -12.95
C ILE A 3 -7.04 4.15 -13.54
N LYS A 4 -6.48 4.81 -14.55
CA LYS A 4 -5.28 4.33 -15.24
C LYS A 4 -4.07 4.46 -14.32
N ILE A 5 -3.89 5.64 -13.72
CA ILE A 5 -2.82 5.89 -12.74
C ILE A 5 -2.95 4.94 -11.56
N TYR A 6 -4.16 4.76 -11.01
CA TYR A 6 -4.37 3.80 -9.92
C TYR A 6 -3.91 2.38 -10.27
N ASN A 7 -4.33 1.89 -11.45
CA ASN A 7 -3.98 0.54 -11.89
C ASN A 7 -2.46 0.40 -12.11
N GLU A 8 -1.81 1.42 -12.67
CA GLU A 8 -0.36 1.47 -12.86
C GLU A 8 0.38 1.32 -11.53
N TYR A 9 0.03 2.12 -10.52
CA TYR A 9 0.62 2.04 -9.19
C TYR A 9 0.31 0.71 -8.49
N LEU A 10 -0.92 0.20 -8.59
CA LEU A 10 -1.31 -1.08 -7.98
C LEU A 10 -0.53 -2.27 -8.58
N VAL A 11 -0.38 -2.32 -9.90
CA VAL A 11 0.41 -3.34 -10.59
C VAL A 11 1.88 -3.24 -10.16
N LEU A 12 2.43 -2.03 -10.12
CA LEU A 12 3.82 -1.84 -9.70
C LEU A 12 4.05 -2.29 -8.25
N TYR A 13 3.14 -1.97 -7.34
CA TYR A 13 3.16 -2.48 -5.97
C TYR A 13 3.15 -4.02 -5.92
N GLN A 14 2.26 -4.67 -6.67
CA GLN A 14 2.17 -6.13 -6.71
C GLN A 14 3.44 -6.79 -7.28
N LEU A 15 4.05 -6.17 -8.29
CA LEU A 15 5.30 -6.64 -8.89
C LEU A 15 6.50 -6.48 -7.94
N LEU A 16 6.58 -5.36 -7.22
CA LEU A 16 7.70 -5.07 -6.30
C LEU A 16 7.62 -5.87 -5.00
N THR A 17 6.41 -6.19 -4.53
CA THR A 17 6.19 -6.93 -3.27
C THR A 17 6.13 -8.46 -3.43
N ASN A 18 6.45 -8.96 -4.63
CA ASN A 18 6.62 -10.39 -4.92
C ASN A 18 5.37 -11.26 -4.69
N SER A 19 4.17 -10.77 -5.05
CA SER A 19 2.96 -11.59 -4.89
C SER A 19 2.83 -12.74 -5.92
N PHE A 20 3.63 -12.80 -7.01
CA PHE A 20 3.36 -13.77 -8.08
C PHE A 20 4.53 -14.53 -8.75
N VAL A 21 5.81 -14.12 -8.69
CA VAL A 21 6.94 -14.93 -9.21
C VAL A 21 8.25 -14.49 -8.53
N GLU A 22 9.15 -15.43 -8.23
CA GLU A 22 10.55 -15.09 -7.96
C GLU A 22 11.18 -14.49 -9.23
N ILE A 23 11.20 -13.17 -9.33
CA ILE A 23 11.90 -12.48 -10.42
C ILE A 23 13.40 -12.51 -10.09
N PRO A 24 14.25 -13.12 -10.96
CA PRO A 24 15.70 -13.09 -10.79
C PRO A 24 16.21 -11.69 -10.56
N SER A 25 16.88 -11.51 -9.44
CA SER A 25 17.42 -10.23 -8.99
C SER A 25 18.55 -10.49 -8.02
N HIS A 26 19.39 -9.49 -7.80
CA HIS A 26 20.38 -9.52 -6.74
C HIS A 26 20.20 -8.30 -5.84
N TYR A 27 20.50 -8.48 -4.56
CA TYR A 27 20.54 -7.36 -3.62
C TYR A 27 21.87 -6.62 -3.79
N LYS A 28 21.78 -5.30 -3.94
CA LYS A 28 22.94 -4.39 -3.91
C LYS A 28 22.88 -3.58 -2.63
N ASP A 29 23.97 -3.63 -1.88
CA ASP A 29 24.17 -2.93 -0.60
C ASP A 29 23.10 -3.23 0.47
N GLY A 30 22.28 -4.26 0.28
CA GLY A 30 21.14 -4.61 1.14
C GLY A 30 19.89 -3.75 0.94
N PHE A 31 20.00 -2.64 0.20
CA PHE A 31 18.93 -1.64 0.07
C PHE A 31 18.26 -1.61 -1.29
N TYR A 32 18.91 -2.17 -2.32
CA TYR A 32 18.38 -2.21 -3.67
C TYR A 32 18.18 -3.64 -4.14
N LYS A 33 17.08 -3.88 -4.84
CA LYS A 33 16.88 -5.06 -5.65
C LYS A 33 17.12 -4.67 -7.10
N CYS A 34 18.15 -5.27 -7.71
CA CYS A 34 18.59 -4.95 -9.07
C CYS A 34 18.14 -6.02 -10.06
N TYR A 35 17.51 -5.57 -11.15
CA TYR A 35 16.95 -6.38 -12.22
C TYR A 35 17.70 -6.12 -13.52
N GLN A 36 17.80 -7.10 -14.42
CA GLN A 36 18.28 -6.80 -15.78
C GLN A 36 17.20 -6.00 -16.53
N LYS A 37 17.61 -5.09 -17.42
CA LYS A 37 16.69 -4.12 -18.06
C LYS A 37 15.62 -4.75 -18.97
N ASP A 38 15.75 -6.01 -19.32
CA ASP A 38 14.80 -6.74 -20.15
C ASP A 38 13.67 -7.43 -19.35
N TYR A 39 13.76 -7.48 -18.02
CA TYR A 39 12.72 -8.05 -17.16
C TYR A 39 11.46 -7.19 -17.12
N THR A 40 10.30 -7.86 -17.06
CA THR A 40 8.96 -7.25 -17.09
C THR A 40 8.76 -6.15 -16.05
N ILE A 41 9.38 -6.27 -14.87
CA ILE A 41 9.26 -5.28 -13.79
C ILE A 41 9.93 -3.93 -14.10
N VAL A 42 10.98 -3.93 -14.95
CA VAL A 42 11.77 -2.73 -15.29
C VAL A 42 11.78 -2.47 -16.79
N LYS A 43 10.70 -2.83 -17.48
CA LYS A 43 10.52 -2.65 -18.92
C LYS A 43 9.14 -2.05 -19.23
N GLY A 44 9.02 -1.39 -20.39
CA GLY A 44 7.74 -0.91 -20.91
C GLY A 44 7.13 0.20 -20.04
N GLU A 45 5.85 0.07 -19.71
CA GLU A 45 5.13 1.05 -18.88
C GLU A 45 5.65 1.08 -17.44
N ASN A 46 6.04 -0.07 -16.88
CA ASN A 46 6.61 -0.16 -15.54
C ASN A 46 7.90 0.65 -15.42
N LEU A 47 8.77 0.59 -16.43
CA LEU A 47 9.99 1.40 -16.46
C LEU A 47 9.68 2.90 -16.45
N LYS A 48 8.71 3.35 -17.25
CA LYS A 48 8.32 4.76 -17.30
C LYS A 48 7.81 5.29 -15.95
N ILE A 49 7.14 4.43 -15.17
CA ILE A 49 6.70 4.77 -13.81
C ILE A 49 7.91 4.80 -12.87
N LEU A 50 8.78 3.78 -12.95
CA LEU A 50 9.98 3.68 -12.11
C LEU A 50 10.95 4.85 -12.31
N GLU A 51 11.09 5.33 -13.55
CA GLU A 51 11.92 6.48 -13.91
C GLU A 51 11.50 7.77 -13.19
N LYS A 52 10.24 7.91 -12.79
CA LYS A 52 9.78 9.04 -11.97
C LYS A 52 10.46 9.05 -10.59
N PHE A 53 10.70 7.87 -10.03
CA PHE A 53 11.30 7.70 -8.71
C PHE A 53 12.83 7.85 -8.70
N GLU A 54 13.49 7.98 -9.86
CA GLU A 54 14.94 8.20 -9.92
C GLU A 54 15.37 9.54 -9.31
N LYS A 55 14.48 10.52 -9.35
CA LYS A 55 14.74 11.86 -8.80
C LYS A 55 14.45 11.95 -7.31
N ILE A 56 13.64 11.04 -6.78
CA ILE A 56 13.20 11.05 -5.38
C ILE A 56 14.21 10.31 -4.51
N SER A 57 14.65 10.95 -3.44
CA SER A 57 15.49 10.38 -2.40
C SER A 57 14.70 10.01 -1.15
N LEU A 58 15.28 9.18 -0.28
CA LEU A 58 14.66 8.85 1.01
C LEU A 58 14.43 10.10 1.89
N THR A 59 15.26 11.12 1.80
CA THR A 59 15.06 12.38 2.55
C THR A 59 13.91 13.23 2.03
N ASP A 60 13.55 13.06 0.75
CA ASP A 60 12.38 13.73 0.18
C ASP A 60 11.08 13.14 0.75
N ILE A 61 11.10 11.84 1.08
CA ILE A 61 9.99 11.09 1.69
C ILE A 61 9.91 11.31 3.20
N TYR A 62 11.02 11.09 3.90
CA TYR A 62 11.08 11.14 5.35
C TYR A 62 11.65 12.49 5.78
N ASN A 63 10.75 13.46 5.87
CA ASN A 63 10.98 14.88 6.11
C ASN A 63 11.99 15.13 7.26
N THR A 64 13.29 15.32 6.93
CA THR A 64 14.40 15.41 7.90
C THR A 64 14.42 16.70 8.72
N GLY A 65 13.49 17.64 8.48
CA GLY A 65 13.37 18.89 9.22
C GLY A 65 12.78 18.76 10.63
N LYS A 66 12.25 17.59 11.00
CA LYS A 66 11.74 17.30 12.35
C LYS A 66 12.33 15.98 12.83
N ASP A 67 13.30 16.09 13.73
CA ASP A 67 13.77 15.01 14.60
C ASP A 67 14.07 13.68 13.90
N THR A 68 15.31 13.55 13.43
CA THR A 68 15.84 12.31 12.81
C THR A 68 15.89 11.12 13.77
N SER A 69 15.62 11.32 15.07
CA SER A 69 15.56 10.24 16.06
C SER A 69 14.38 9.27 15.88
N ASN A 70 13.39 9.64 15.06
CA ASN A 70 12.22 8.80 14.74
C ASN A 70 12.31 8.13 13.37
N LEU A 71 13.43 8.26 12.66
CA LEU A 71 13.64 7.50 11.43
C LEU A 71 13.89 6.04 11.79
N PRO A 72 13.26 5.08 11.08
CA PRO A 72 13.52 3.66 11.30
C PRO A 72 14.93 3.22 10.85
N PHE A 73 15.79 4.15 10.41
CA PHE A 73 17.13 3.92 9.87
C PHE A 73 18.11 5.05 10.23
N SER A 74 19.41 4.76 10.20
CA SER A 74 20.50 5.71 10.48
C SER A 74 20.58 6.82 9.41
N VAL A 75 21.19 7.98 9.69
CA VAL A 75 21.09 9.17 8.78
C VAL A 75 22.07 9.14 7.60
N GLU A 76 23.18 8.40 7.70
CA GLU A 76 24.19 8.20 6.65
C GLU A 76 24.39 6.70 6.45
N PRO A 77 24.39 6.15 5.21
CA PRO A 77 24.41 6.80 3.88
C PRO A 77 23.03 7.16 3.28
N PHE A 78 21.97 7.12 4.08
CA PHE A 78 20.57 7.15 3.63
C PHE A 78 20.13 8.50 3.03
N SER A 79 20.84 9.58 3.35
CA SER A 79 20.52 10.95 2.95
C SER A 79 20.46 11.19 1.43
N SER A 80 21.24 10.43 0.65
CA SER A 80 21.38 10.63 -0.80
C SER A 80 20.80 9.48 -1.64
N MET A 81 20.28 8.44 -0.99
CA MET A 81 19.78 7.25 -1.67
C MET A 81 18.50 7.56 -2.44
N LYS A 82 18.58 7.40 -3.76
CA LYS A 82 17.42 7.50 -4.66
C LYS A 82 16.58 6.23 -4.58
N LEU A 83 15.28 6.34 -4.83
CA LEU A 83 14.37 5.19 -4.81
C LEU A 83 14.62 4.26 -6.00
N CYS A 84 15.06 4.80 -7.14
CA CYS A 84 15.43 4.03 -8.33
C CYS A 84 16.78 4.50 -8.89
N LEU A 85 17.52 3.56 -9.49
CA LEU A 85 18.82 3.84 -10.12
C LEU A 85 18.95 3.06 -11.43
N SER A 86 19.13 3.78 -12.54
CA SER A 86 19.53 3.19 -13.82
C SER A 86 21.05 2.95 -13.83
N GLN A 87 21.46 1.72 -14.11
CA GLN A 87 22.87 1.32 -14.22
C GLN A 87 23.15 0.69 -15.58
N GLU A 88 24.43 0.42 -15.87
CA GLU A 88 24.80 -0.34 -17.06
C GLU A 88 24.27 -1.78 -16.93
N GLY A 89 23.41 -2.19 -17.87
CA GLY A 89 22.81 -3.53 -17.90
C GLY A 89 21.71 -3.82 -16.86
N SER A 90 21.55 -2.99 -15.82
CA SER A 90 20.57 -3.22 -14.76
C SER A 90 19.77 -1.98 -14.36
N TYR A 91 18.64 -2.22 -13.70
CA TYR A 91 17.81 -1.22 -13.07
C TYR A 91 17.57 -1.63 -11.62
N CYS A 92 17.94 -0.76 -10.69
CA CYS A 92 17.90 -1.03 -9.26
C CYS A 92 16.76 -0.26 -8.60
N VAL A 93 15.95 -0.96 -7.82
CA VAL A 93 14.79 -0.40 -7.11
C VAL A 93 14.99 -0.56 -5.62
N TYR A 94 14.71 0.49 -4.86
CA TYR A 94 14.73 0.46 -3.39
C TYR A 94 13.79 -0.62 -2.88
N VAL A 95 14.26 -1.45 -1.95
CA VAL A 95 13.56 -2.66 -1.51
C VAL A 95 12.18 -2.40 -0.92
N GLU A 96 11.93 -1.22 -0.35
CA GLU A 96 10.62 -0.86 0.21
C GLU A 96 9.77 0.03 -0.71
N LEU A 97 10.18 0.28 -1.96
CA LEU A 97 9.41 1.14 -2.88
C LEU A 97 7.98 0.63 -3.08
N GLY A 98 7.78 -0.69 -3.14
CA GLY A 98 6.44 -1.27 -3.21
C GLY A 98 5.58 -0.86 -2.00
N LEU A 99 6.13 -0.93 -0.80
CA LEU A 99 5.42 -0.53 0.42
C LEU A 99 5.11 0.98 0.44
N LEU A 100 6.05 1.81 -0.02
CA LEU A 100 5.82 3.25 -0.17
C LEU A 100 4.69 3.57 -1.16
N ILE A 101 4.62 2.85 -2.29
CA ILE A 101 3.51 2.97 -3.23
C ILE A 101 2.20 2.57 -2.59
N PHE A 102 2.17 1.47 -1.83
CA PHE A 102 0.98 1.04 -1.10
C PHE A 102 0.51 2.12 -0.12
N TYR A 103 1.41 2.70 0.67
CA TYR A 103 1.10 3.78 1.59
C TYR A 103 0.63 5.05 0.88
N TYR A 104 1.21 5.38 -0.27
CA TYR A 104 0.73 6.48 -1.11
C TYR A 104 -0.73 6.25 -1.55
N LEU A 105 -1.06 5.04 -2.02
CA LEU A 105 -2.43 4.69 -2.39
C LEU A 105 -3.39 4.75 -1.18
N VAL A 106 -2.97 4.26 -0.02
CA VAL A 106 -3.76 4.37 1.23
C VAL A 106 -4.00 5.84 1.60
N ASN A 107 -2.96 6.68 1.54
CA ASN A 107 -3.10 8.11 1.80
C ASN A 107 -4.06 8.78 0.80
N PHE A 108 -3.96 8.44 -0.48
CA PHE A 108 -4.84 8.95 -1.52
C PHE A 108 -6.32 8.59 -1.27
N TYR A 109 -6.59 7.38 -0.77
CA TYR A 109 -7.95 6.91 -0.49
C TYR A 109 -8.36 7.01 0.98
N LYS A 110 -7.62 7.74 1.81
CA LYS A 110 -7.84 7.83 3.26
C LYS A 110 -9.30 8.11 3.63
N LYS A 111 -9.93 9.09 2.99
CA LYS A 111 -11.34 9.44 3.22
C LYS A 111 -12.29 8.26 2.99
N ALA A 112 -12.12 7.53 1.89
CA ALA A 112 -12.95 6.38 1.57
C ALA A 112 -12.74 5.21 2.54
N ILE A 113 -11.51 5.06 3.06
CA ILE A 113 -11.17 4.06 4.08
C ILE A 113 -11.84 4.43 5.41
N GLU A 114 -11.77 5.70 5.82
CA GLU A 114 -12.41 6.21 7.04
C GLU A 114 -13.93 6.06 6.97
N GLU A 115 -14.56 6.47 5.86
CA GLU A 115 -16.01 6.28 5.63
C GLU A 115 -16.42 4.80 5.69
N PHE A 116 -15.59 3.90 5.15
CA PHE A 116 -15.83 2.46 5.24
C PHE A 116 -15.79 1.95 6.69
N LEU A 117 -14.79 2.38 7.47
CA LEU A 117 -14.67 2.00 8.87
C LEU A 117 -15.82 2.56 9.73
N ASP A 118 -16.28 3.78 9.44
CA ASP A 118 -17.44 4.39 10.09
C ASP A 118 -18.71 3.58 9.83
N VAL A 119 -18.94 3.14 8.58
CA VAL A 119 -20.07 2.27 8.25
C VAL A 119 -20.01 0.95 9.03
N LEU A 120 -18.83 0.33 9.16
CA LEU A 120 -18.67 -0.90 9.94
C LEU A 120 -18.92 -0.68 11.44
N GLU A 121 -18.46 0.45 11.98
CA GLU A 121 -18.71 0.85 13.36
C GLU A 121 -20.21 1.02 13.61
N GLU A 122 -20.92 1.72 12.72
CA GLU A 122 -22.39 1.86 12.80
C GLU A 122 -23.10 0.50 12.75
N MET A 123 -22.66 -0.41 11.87
CA MET A 123 -23.22 -1.77 11.80
C MET A 123 -22.94 -2.60 13.06
N ASN A 124 -21.86 -2.30 13.79
CA ASN A 124 -21.45 -2.99 15.03
C ASN A 124 -22.15 -2.43 16.29
N LYS A 125 -22.58 -1.15 16.30
CA LYS A 125 -23.12 -0.45 17.50
C LYS A 125 -24.28 -1.15 18.19
N ASP A 126 -25.04 -1.98 17.49
CA ASP A 126 -26.16 -2.74 18.05
C ASP A 126 -25.78 -4.14 18.60
N LYS A 127 -24.48 -4.48 18.65
CA LYS A 127 -24.00 -5.86 18.86
C LYS A 127 -24.68 -6.83 17.89
N PHE A 128 -24.91 -6.36 16.68
CA PHE A 128 -25.64 -7.04 15.65
C PHE A 128 -24.84 -8.29 15.25
N VAL A 129 -25.42 -9.48 15.43
CA VAL A 129 -24.73 -10.77 15.29
C VAL A 129 -23.92 -10.92 13.98
N PRO A 130 -24.37 -10.37 12.82
CA PRO A 130 -23.62 -10.39 11.57
C PRO A 130 -22.37 -9.49 11.47
N VAL A 131 -22.15 -8.53 12.37
CA VAL A 131 -20.96 -7.65 12.37
C VAL A 131 -20.45 -7.50 13.79
N LYS A 132 -19.24 -8.01 14.04
CA LYS A 132 -18.63 -8.02 15.36
C LYS A 132 -17.23 -7.46 15.32
N LEU A 133 -16.93 -6.51 16.19
CA LEU A 133 -15.56 -6.09 16.48
C LEU A 133 -14.96 -6.96 17.60
N THR A 134 -13.79 -7.56 17.37
CA THR A 134 -13.05 -8.32 18.39
C THR A 134 -12.17 -7.40 19.26
N GLU A 135 -11.67 -7.93 20.38
CA GLU A 135 -10.72 -7.23 21.25
C GLU A 135 -9.41 -6.86 20.53
N GLN A 136 -9.06 -7.59 19.47
CA GLN A 136 -7.88 -7.33 18.64
C GLN A 136 -8.13 -6.26 17.56
N ASN A 137 -9.25 -5.52 17.62
CA ASN A 137 -9.66 -4.56 16.60
C ASN A 137 -9.80 -5.21 15.21
N ILE A 138 -10.47 -6.35 15.14
CA ILE A 138 -10.78 -7.03 13.88
C ILE A 138 -12.30 -7.06 13.72
N TYR A 139 -12.83 -6.59 12.59
CA TYR A 139 -14.22 -6.84 12.26
C TYR A 139 -14.36 -8.22 11.64
N GLU A 140 -15.23 -9.03 12.24
CA GLU A 140 -15.74 -10.30 11.72
C GLU A 140 -17.16 -10.05 11.19
N ILE A 141 -17.35 -10.20 9.88
CA ILE A 141 -18.62 -9.89 9.21
C ILE A 141 -19.13 -11.13 8.49
N ASP A 142 -20.38 -11.53 8.73
CA ASP A 142 -21.00 -12.60 7.94
C ASP A 142 -21.00 -12.25 6.44
N PHE A 143 -20.45 -13.12 5.60
CA PHE A 143 -20.26 -12.83 4.18
C PHE A 143 -21.57 -12.59 3.44
N TYR A 144 -22.63 -13.33 3.76
CA TYR A 144 -23.93 -13.16 3.10
C TYR A 144 -24.60 -11.86 3.53
N TYR A 145 -24.45 -11.49 4.79
CA TYR A 145 -24.89 -10.20 5.29
C TYR A 145 -24.16 -9.04 4.60
N LEU A 146 -22.81 -9.10 4.52
CA LEU A 146 -22.02 -8.10 3.80
C LEU A 146 -22.51 -7.93 2.36
N LYS A 147 -22.71 -9.05 1.66
CA LYS A 147 -23.23 -9.05 0.28
C LYS A 147 -24.62 -8.42 0.19
N SER A 148 -25.51 -8.68 1.15
CA SER A 148 -26.83 -8.04 1.21
C SER A 148 -26.77 -6.52 1.43
N LYS A 149 -25.64 -6.02 1.95
CA LYS A 149 -25.38 -4.60 2.24
C LYS A 149 -24.44 -3.94 1.23
N GLU A 150 -24.11 -4.63 0.13
CA GLU A 150 -23.14 -4.14 -0.85
C GLU A 150 -23.43 -2.72 -1.33
N GLY A 151 -24.72 -2.37 -1.52
CA GLY A 151 -25.14 -1.04 -1.96
C GLY A 151 -24.74 0.10 -1.01
N ILE A 152 -24.58 -0.16 0.29
CA ILE A 152 -24.09 0.83 1.26
C ILE A 152 -22.61 1.12 0.97
N PHE A 153 -21.81 0.09 0.78
CA PHE A 153 -20.38 0.22 0.52
C PHE A 153 -20.08 0.79 -0.87
N PHE A 154 -20.83 0.39 -1.90
CA PHE A 154 -20.71 0.98 -3.24
C PHE A 154 -21.18 2.44 -3.29
N GLY A 155 -21.89 2.92 -2.26
CA GLY A 155 -22.22 4.34 -2.09
C GLY A 155 -21.03 5.19 -1.62
N ILE A 156 -19.98 4.58 -1.07
CA ILE A 156 -18.74 5.26 -0.68
C ILE A 156 -17.92 5.55 -1.93
N GLU A 157 -17.58 6.81 -2.13
CA GLU A 157 -16.78 7.23 -3.28
C GLU A 157 -15.42 6.50 -3.27
N ASN A 158 -15.03 5.93 -4.42
CA ASN A 158 -13.79 5.17 -4.57
C ASN A 158 -13.68 3.87 -3.75
N PHE A 159 -14.76 3.37 -3.14
CA PHE A 159 -14.72 2.12 -2.37
C PHE A 159 -14.17 0.93 -3.15
N ASN A 160 -14.50 0.80 -4.44
CA ASN A 160 -13.97 -0.28 -5.28
C ASN A 160 -12.45 -0.29 -5.36
N ARG A 161 -11.82 0.88 -5.25
CA ARG A 161 -10.35 1.04 -5.21
C ARG A 161 -9.79 0.63 -3.88
N VAL A 162 -10.45 1.00 -2.79
CA VAL A 162 -10.10 0.54 -1.43
C VAL A 162 -10.22 -0.98 -1.34
N PHE A 163 -11.32 -1.54 -1.84
CA PHE A 163 -11.56 -2.97 -1.85
C PHE A 163 -10.52 -3.73 -2.68
N ALA A 164 -10.17 -3.24 -3.88
CA ALA A 164 -9.08 -3.83 -4.66
C ALA A 164 -7.71 -3.68 -3.96
N LEU A 165 -7.44 -2.52 -3.35
CA LEU A 165 -6.18 -2.22 -2.66
C LEU A 165 -5.95 -3.12 -1.45
N PHE A 166 -6.99 -3.47 -0.68
CA PHE A 166 -6.85 -4.32 0.52
C PHE A 166 -7.23 -5.79 0.27
N GLY A 167 -8.09 -6.08 -0.70
CA GLY A 167 -8.56 -7.43 -0.99
C GLY A 167 -7.75 -8.20 -2.04
N GLN A 168 -7.03 -7.52 -2.94
CA GLN A 168 -6.26 -8.16 -4.03
C GLN A 168 -4.74 -8.06 -3.84
N SER A 169 -4.29 -7.43 -2.76
CA SER A 169 -2.89 -7.13 -2.49
C SER A 169 -2.14 -8.18 -1.67
N ASN A 170 -2.80 -9.27 -1.24
CA ASN A 170 -2.24 -10.28 -0.33
C ASN A 170 -1.68 -9.72 0.99
N ASN A 171 -2.05 -8.49 1.37
CA ASN A 171 -1.58 -7.86 2.62
C ASN A 171 -2.31 -8.38 3.89
N GLY A 172 -3.33 -9.23 3.70
CA GLY A 172 -4.10 -9.83 4.79
C GLY A 172 -4.96 -8.83 5.57
N ILE A 173 -5.22 -7.64 5.01
CA ILE A 173 -6.06 -6.62 5.66
C ILE A 173 -7.53 -6.97 5.46
N PHE A 174 -7.92 -7.30 4.21
CA PHE A 174 -9.22 -7.88 3.88
C PHE A 174 -9.06 -9.32 3.42
N TYR A 175 -9.84 -10.23 4.00
CA TYR A 175 -9.88 -11.62 3.54
C TYR A 175 -11.16 -12.31 3.97
N VAL A 176 -11.48 -13.44 3.34
CA VAL A 176 -12.56 -14.34 3.79
C VAL A 176 -11.92 -15.50 4.53
N ASN A 177 -12.37 -15.76 5.75
CA ASN A 177 -11.87 -16.89 6.54
C ASN A 177 -12.63 -18.20 6.25
N ASN A 178 -12.22 -19.30 6.89
CA ASN A 178 -12.83 -20.62 6.68
C ASN A 178 -14.28 -20.74 7.20
N LYS A 179 -14.78 -19.76 7.96
CA LYS A 179 -16.15 -19.70 8.47
C LYS A 179 -17.08 -18.87 7.57
N LEU A 180 -16.61 -18.46 6.39
CA LEU A 180 -17.32 -17.51 5.51
C LEU A 180 -17.60 -16.17 6.20
N GLU A 181 -16.67 -15.72 7.03
CA GLU A 181 -16.67 -14.37 7.57
C GLU A 181 -15.71 -13.53 6.73
N PHE A 182 -16.16 -12.35 6.28
CA PHE A 182 -15.31 -11.32 5.75
C PHE A 182 -14.61 -10.60 6.90
N ILE A 183 -13.29 -10.63 6.88
CA ILE A 183 -12.44 -10.10 7.93
C ILE A 183 -11.85 -8.77 7.50
N VAL A 184 -11.95 -7.77 8.37
CA VAL A 184 -11.29 -6.48 8.24
C VAL A 184 -10.41 -6.23 9.46
N ASP A 185 -9.10 -6.26 9.27
CA ASP A 185 -8.13 -5.96 10.33
C ASP A 185 -8.03 -4.44 10.53
N LYS A 186 -8.96 -3.87 11.32
CA LYS A 186 -9.00 -2.44 11.64
C LYS A 186 -7.72 -2.00 12.36
N GLY A 187 -7.18 -2.82 13.26
CA GLY A 187 -5.93 -2.53 13.95
C GLY A 187 -4.76 -2.28 12.99
N ARG A 188 -4.62 -3.10 11.94
CA ARG A 188 -3.62 -2.85 10.89
C ARG A 188 -3.91 -1.57 10.10
N ILE A 189 -5.16 -1.31 9.74
CA ILE A 189 -5.54 -0.10 9.00
C ILE A 189 -5.21 1.14 9.82
N ASP A 190 -5.60 1.19 11.09
CA ASP A 190 -5.29 2.29 12.01
C ASP A 190 -3.77 2.52 12.12
N ASN A 191 -2.98 1.45 12.23
CA ASN A 191 -1.53 1.53 12.26
C ASN A 191 -0.94 2.11 10.95
N ILE A 192 -1.48 1.72 9.81
CA ILE A 192 -1.08 2.27 8.51
C ILE A 192 -1.44 3.75 8.43
N LEU A 193 -2.69 4.12 8.78
CA LEU A 193 -3.15 5.50 8.80
C LEU A 193 -2.29 6.38 9.70
N ASN A 194 -1.87 5.89 10.87
CA ASN A 194 -0.94 6.61 11.75
C ASN A 194 0.47 6.73 11.18
N TYR A 195 0.92 5.75 10.39
CA TYR A 195 2.25 5.77 9.80
C TYR A 195 2.34 6.70 8.58
N ILE A 196 1.31 6.73 7.73
CA ILE A 196 1.30 7.59 6.53
C ILE A 196 1.38 9.09 6.85
N GLU A 197 0.87 9.52 8.02
CA GLU A 197 1.00 10.91 8.49
C GLU A 197 2.46 11.35 8.69
N LYS A 198 3.39 10.41 8.76
CA LYS A 198 4.83 10.67 8.94
C LYS A 198 5.59 10.76 7.60
N ILE A 199 4.92 10.53 6.47
CA ILE A 199 5.54 10.48 5.15
C ILE A 199 5.11 11.68 4.32
N ASN A 200 6.08 12.29 3.63
CA ASN A 200 5.82 13.29 2.62
C ASN A 200 5.49 12.63 1.28
N PHE A 201 4.20 12.51 0.96
CA PHE A 201 3.73 11.94 -0.32
C PHE A 201 3.61 12.95 -1.47
N THR A 202 3.79 14.25 -1.23
CA THR A 202 3.71 15.27 -2.30
C THR A 202 4.68 14.99 -3.45
N VAL A 203 5.81 14.35 -3.16
CA VAL A 203 6.84 13.98 -4.13
C VAL A 203 6.41 12.87 -5.10
N PHE A 204 5.29 12.17 -4.83
CA PHE A 204 4.71 11.15 -5.71
C PHE A 204 3.70 11.74 -6.72
N GLU A 205 3.36 13.03 -6.59
CA GLU A 205 2.31 13.70 -7.38
C GLU A 205 2.85 14.39 -8.65
N ASP A 206 4.18 14.53 -8.78
CA ASP A 206 4.92 15.09 -9.93
C ASP A 206 5.17 14.06 -11.06
#